data_AF-A0A954W8V5-F1
#
_entry.id   AF-A0A954W8V5-F1
#
_cell.length_a   1.000
_cell.length_b   1.000
_cell.length_c   1.000
_cell.angle_alpha   90.00
_cell.angle_beta   90.00
_cell.angle_gamma   90.00
#
_symmetry.space_group_name_H-M   'P 1'
#
loop_
_entity.id
_entity.type
_entity.pdbx_description
1 polymer ?
#
loop_
_entity_poly.entity_id
_entity_poly.type
_entity_poly.pdbx_seq_one_letter_code
_entity_poly.pdbx_strand_id
1 'polypeptide(L)'
;MLISELMLAELPVELAMTRNLLAKIPDDKLDWKPQEDLHSIAWNANHLVEIIGWVPGIVGQSEWDIAPAGEEPYVPPPVTRVSQVLELFDVHSKAAIDTLQGVPDSVMHEPWSLKMGGQTLFT
;
A
#
# COMPACT_ATOMS: atom_id res chain seq x y z
N MET A 1 24.42 5.43 -8.39
CA MET A 1 23.47 4.70 -7.55
C MET A 1 22.22 5.53 -7.54
N LEU A 2 21.15 4.98 -8.11
CA LEU A 2 19.86 5.64 -8.23
C LEU A 2 19.17 5.70 -6.86
N ILE A 3 18.27 6.65 -6.67
CA ILE A 3 17.40 6.72 -5.48
C ILE A 3 16.60 5.42 -5.35
N SER A 4 16.11 4.90 -6.47
CA SER A 4 15.38 3.63 -6.53
C SER A 4 16.21 2.43 -6.06
N GLU A 5 17.50 2.39 -6.39
CA GLU A 5 18.43 1.34 -5.92
C GLU A 5 18.65 1.41 -4.41
N LEU A 6 18.69 2.62 -3.84
CA LEU A 6 18.77 2.81 -2.38
C LEU A 6 17.50 2.31 -1.69
N MET A 7 16.32 2.66 -2.19
CA MET A 7 15.04 2.16 -1.67
C MET A 7 14.96 0.64 -1.75
N LEU A 8 15.41 0.04 -2.86
CA LEU A 8 15.40 -1.41 -3.06
C LEU A 8 16.38 -2.16 -2.14
N ALA A 9 17.37 -1.49 -1.56
CA ALA A 9 18.25 -2.11 -0.57
C ALA A 9 17.52 -2.40 0.77
N GLU A 10 16.53 -1.58 1.12
CA GLU A 10 15.82 -1.63 2.40
C GLU A 10 14.43 -2.28 2.26
N LEU A 11 13.73 -1.99 1.17
CA LEU A 11 12.33 -2.38 0.98
C LEU A 11 12.07 -3.89 1.19
N PRO A 12 12.88 -4.84 0.66
CA PRO A 12 12.65 -6.27 0.90
C PRO A 12 12.71 -6.67 2.38
N VAL A 13 13.56 -5.99 3.17
CA VAL A 13 13.68 -6.23 4.61
C VAL A 13 12.41 -5.75 5.31
N GLU A 14 11.97 -4.53 5.01
CA GLU A 14 10.75 -3.94 5.58
C GLU A 14 9.49 -4.74 5.19
N LEU A 15 9.39 -5.19 3.95
CA LEU A 15 8.29 -6.04 3.48
C LEU A 15 8.28 -7.40 4.21
N ALA A 16 9.46 -8.02 4.40
CA ALA A 16 9.55 -9.27 5.15
C ALA A 16 9.12 -9.12 6.61
N MET A 17 9.51 -8.03 7.28
CA MET A 17 9.07 -7.75 8.65
C MET A 17 7.56 -7.51 8.71
N THR A 18 7.02 -6.70 7.80
CA THR A 18 5.60 -6.39 7.73
C THR A 18 4.77 -7.66 7.49
N ARG A 19 5.20 -8.50 6.55
CA ARG A 19 4.57 -9.80 6.30
C ARG A 19 4.57 -10.70 7.53
N ASN A 20 5.67 -10.71 8.29
CA ASN A 20 5.76 -11.48 9.54
C ASN A 20 4.75 -10.98 10.59
N LEU A 21 4.57 -9.67 10.71
CA LEU A 21 3.60 -9.07 11.61
C LEU A 21 2.16 -9.39 11.20
N LEU A 22 1.84 -9.25 9.91
CA LEU A 22 0.51 -9.61 9.38
C LEU A 22 0.18 -11.08 9.64
N ALA A 23 1.16 -11.98 9.49
CA ALA A 23 0.97 -13.41 9.72
C ALA A 23 0.68 -13.81 11.18
N LYS A 24 0.89 -12.89 12.14
CA LYS A 24 0.58 -13.12 13.57
C LYS A 24 -0.85 -12.77 13.94
N ILE A 25 -1.62 -12.17 13.03
CA ILE A 25 -3.02 -11.88 13.27
C ILE A 25 -3.77 -13.22 13.42
N PRO A 26 -4.54 -13.43 14.49
CA PRO A 26 -5.42 -14.59 14.58
C PRO A 26 -6.66 -14.40 13.71
N ASP A 27 -7.06 -15.44 12.97
CA ASP A 27 -8.29 -15.42 12.14
C ASP A 27 -9.53 -15.01 12.99
N ASP A 28 -9.62 -15.45 14.25
CA ASP A 28 -10.74 -15.14 15.16
C ASP A 28 -10.73 -13.71 15.75
N LYS A 29 -9.73 -12.89 15.38
CA LYS A 29 -9.60 -11.49 15.81
C LYS A 29 -9.71 -10.48 14.68
N LEU A 30 -10.02 -10.91 13.46
CA LEU A 30 -10.15 -10.02 12.31
C LEU A 30 -11.19 -8.90 12.54
N ASP A 31 -12.31 -9.22 13.19
CA ASP A 31 -13.35 -8.24 13.53
C ASP A 31 -13.10 -7.49 14.86
N TRP A 32 -12.02 -7.81 15.58
CA TRP A 32 -11.75 -7.15 16.84
C TRP A 32 -11.42 -5.67 16.63
N LYS A 33 -11.99 -4.84 17.50
CA LYS A 33 -11.79 -3.39 17.55
C LYS A 33 -11.42 -3.00 18.98
N PRO A 34 -10.50 -2.05 19.20
CA PRO A 34 -10.26 -1.52 20.54
C PRO A 34 -11.50 -0.80 21.09
N GLN A 35 -12.21 -0.07 20.22
CA GLN A 35 -13.45 0.66 20.47
C GLN A 35 -14.32 0.64 19.19
N GLU A 36 -15.63 0.88 19.34
CA GLU A 36 -16.59 0.77 18.23
C GLU A 36 -16.40 1.81 17.12
N ASP A 37 -15.83 2.96 17.43
CA ASP A 37 -15.55 4.07 16.51
C ASP A 37 -14.24 3.90 15.72
N LEU A 38 -13.36 2.99 16.15
CA LEU A 38 -12.09 2.71 15.49
C LEU A 38 -12.23 1.67 14.37
N HIS A 39 -11.17 1.44 13.61
CA HIS A 39 -11.13 0.38 12.60
C HIS A 39 -10.82 -0.99 13.21
N SER A 40 -11.33 -2.07 12.58
CA SER A 40 -11.01 -3.44 12.97
C SER A 40 -9.59 -3.85 12.58
N ILE A 41 -9.08 -4.95 13.13
CA ILE A 41 -7.79 -5.50 12.71
C ILE A 41 -7.80 -5.81 11.20
N ALA A 42 -8.87 -6.40 10.67
CA ALA A 42 -8.98 -6.70 9.24
C ALA A 42 -8.88 -5.44 8.37
N TRP A 43 -9.56 -4.36 8.76
CA TRP A 43 -9.48 -3.08 8.04
C TRP A 43 -8.05 -2.54 8.04
N ASN A 44 -7.38 -2.50 9.20
CA ASN A 44 -6.02 -1.99 9.31
C ASN A 44 -5.02 -2.85 8.54
N ALA A 45 -5.19 -4.17 8.56
CA ALA A 45 -4.36 -5.10 7.81
C ALA A 45 -4.51 -4.87 6.29
N ASN A 46 -5.73 -4.75 5.79
CA ASN A 46 -5.98 -4.39 4.39
C ASN A 46 -5.36 -3.04 4.02
N HIS A 47 -5.55 -2.02 4.86
CA HIS A 47 -5.01 -0.70 4.60
C HIS A 47 -3.48 -0.70 4.47
N LEU A 48 -2.77 -1.47 5.31
CA LEU A 48 -1.32 -1.66 5.18
C LEU A 48 -0.94 -2.33 3.85
N VAL A 49 -1.69 -3.35 3.44
CA VAL A 49 -1.47 -4.05 2.16
C VAL A 49 -1.74 -3.13 0.96
N GLU A 50 -2.78 -2.30 1.04
CA GLU A 50 -3.16 -1.36 -0.01
C GLU A 50 -2.09 -0.31 -0.28
N ILE A 51 -1.51 0.28 0.77
CA ILE A 51 -0.47 1.32 0.64
C ILE A 51 0.72 0.80 -0.18
N ILE A 52 1.13 -0.46 0.02
CA ILE A 52 2.17 -1.08 -0.83
C ILE A 52 1.72 -1.22 -2.27
N GLY A 53 0.43 -1.53 -2.49
CA GLY A 53 -0.17 -1.61 -3.81
C GLY A 53 -0.23 -0.27 -4.57
N TRP A 54 -0.05 0.87 -3.90
CA TRP A 54 -0.04 2.19 -4.55
C TRP A 54 1.28 2.50 -5.26
N VAL A 55 2.38 1.81 -4.95
CA VAL A 55 3.72 2.11 -5.49
C VAL A 55 3.75 2.20 -7.03
N PRO A 56 3.16 1.25 -7.80
CA PRO A 56 3.06 1.36 -9.25
C PRO A 56 2.36 2.65 -9.74
N GLY A 57 1.30 3.05 -9.04
CA GLY A 57 0.56 4.27 -9.34
C GLY A 57 1.35 5.53 -9.03
N ILE A 58 1.97 5.57 -7.85
CA ILE A 58 2.80 6.70 -7.40
C ILE A 58 3.96 6.95 -8.36
N VAL A 59 4.68 5.89 -8.75
CA VAL A 59 5.86 6.02 -9.62
C VAL A 59 5.47 6.27 -11.08
N GLY A 60 4.38 5.67 -11.54
CA GLY A 60 3.97 5.70 -12.94
C GLY A 60 3.17 6.94 -13.36
N GLN A 61 2.81 7.82 -12.42
CA GLN A 61 1.90 8.95 -12.67
C GLN A 61 2.42 10.21 -12.01
N SER A 62 2.17 11.37 -12.62
CA SER A 62 2.48 12.69 -12.05
C SER A 62 1.52 13.10 -10.93
N GLU A 63 0.45 12.34 -10.71
CA GLU A 63 -0.46 12.50 -9.59
C GLU A 63 -1.07 11.16 -9.22
N TRP A 64 -1.47 11.01 -7.95
CA TRP A 64 -2.20 9.84 -7.47
C TRP A 64 -3.42 10.30 -6.68
N ASP A 65 -4.62 10.00 -7.18
CA ASP A 65 -5.88 10.29 -6.47
C ASP A 65 -6.36 9.03 -5.76
N ILE A 66 -6.46 9.08 -4.42
CA ILE A 66 -6.91 7.94 -3.62
C ILE A 66 -8.43 7.83 -3.52
N ALA A 67 -9.17 8.80 -4.06
CA ALA A 67 -10.63 8.80 -4.11
C ALA A 67 -11.15 9.50 -5.38
N PRO A 68 -10.78 9.03 -6.59
CA PRO A 68 -11.08 9.72 -7.84
C PRO A 68 -12.59 9.90 -8.04
N ALA A 69 -12.98 11.11 -8.46
CA ALA A 69 -14.39 11.45 -8.63
C ALA A 69 -15.02 10.65 -9.79
N GLY A 70 -16.17 10.02 -9.53
CA GLY A 70 -16.89 9.22 -10.52
C GLY A 70 -16.53 7.73 -10.53
N GLU A 71 -15.60 7.31 -9.66
CA GLU A 71 -15.36 5.90 -9.35
C GLU A 71 -16.11 5.48 -8.08
N GLU A 72 -16.39 4.19 -7.94
CA GLU A 72 -16.97 3.66 -6.71
C GLU A 72 -15.98 3.86 -5.55
N PRO A 73 -16.45 4.32 -4.37
CA PRO A 73 -15.59 4.44 -3.20
C PRO A 73 -14.86 3.13 -2.94
N TYR A 74 -13.57 3.22 -2.66
CA TYR A 74 -12.80 2.04 -2.34
C TYR A 74 -13.39 1.35 -1.11
N VAL A 75 -13.73 0.06 -1.27
CA VAL A 75 -14.16 -0.80 -0.18
C VAL A 75 -13.08 -1.87 0.01
N PRO A 76 -12.42 -1.92 1.18
CA PRO A 76 -11.45 -2.97 1.45
C PRO A 76 -12.09 -4.34 1.24
N PRO A 77 -11.38 -5.30 0.60
CA PRO A 77 -11.94 -6.61 0.37
C PRO A 77 -12.30 -7.28 1.71
N PRO A 78 -13.44 -7.98 1.81
CA PRO A 78 -13.78 -8.69 3.02
C PRO A 78 -12.73 -9.77 3.27
N VAL A 79 -12.05 -9.68 4.41
CA VAL A 79 -11.06 -10.66 4.85
C VAL A 79 -11.71 -11.57 5.86
N THR A 80 -11.80 -12.85 5.54
CA THR A 80 -12.28 -13.88 6.47
C THR A 80 -11.13 -14.73 7.03
N ARG A 81 -9.95 -14.66 6.40
CA ARG A 81 -8.73 -15.35 6.83
C ARG A 81 -7.49 -14.53 6.55
N VAL A 82 -6.53 -14.55 7.46
CA VAL A 82 -5.27 -13.82 7.36
C VAL A 82 -4.44 -14.24 6.15
N SER A 83 -4.60 -15.47 5.66
CA SER A 83 -3.94 -15.92 4.43
C SER A 83 -4.30 -15.05 3.22
N GLN A 84 -5.52 -14.51 3.14
CA GLN A 84 -5.96 -13.64 2.04
C GLN A 84 -5.19 -12.30 2.05
N VAL A 85 -4.96 -11.74 3.24
CA VAL A 85 -4.15 -10.53 3.43
C VAL A 85 -2.71 -10.80 2.99
N LEU A 86 -2.14 -11.94 3.38
CA LEU A 86 -0.76 -12.30 3.03
C LEU A 86 -0.60 -12.52 1.53
N GLU A 87 -1.55 -13.19 0.87
CA GLU A 87 -1.55 -13.40 -0.58
C GLU A 87 -1.58 -12.05 -1.34
N LEU A 88 -2.47 -11.14 -0.93
CA LEU A 88 -2.55 -9.81 -1.55
C LEU A 88 -1.28 -8.99 -1.27
N PHE A 89 -0.74 -9.07 -0.06
CA PHE A 89 0.53 -8.42 0.30
C PHE A 89 1.68 -8.90 -0.55
N ASP A 90 1.77 -10.21 -0.82
CA ASP A 90 2.82 -10.79 -1.66
C ASP A 90 2.71 -10.30 -3.11
N VAL A 91 1.48 -10.20 -3.65
CA VAL A 91 1.22 -9.64 -4.99
C VAL A 91 1.65 -8.17 -5.05
N HIS A 92 1.22 -7.33 -4.11
CA HIS A 92 1.57 -5.91 -4.08
C HIS A 92 3.06 -5.68 -3.84
N SER A 93 3.67 -6.47 -2.94
CA SER A 93 5.12 -6.42 -2.66
C SER A 93 5.93 -6.68 -3.91
N LYS A 94 5.56 -7.70 -4.69
CA LYS A 94 6.22 -8.00 -5.96
C LYS A 94 6.06 -6.84 -6.95
N ALA A 95 4.84 -6.32 -7.11
CA ALA A 95 4.59 -5.21 -8.04
C ALA A 95 5.36 -3.93 -7.64
N ALA A 96 5.46 -3.62 -6.34
CA ALA A 96 6.23 -2.50 -5.83
C ALA A 96 7.73 -2.65 -6.11
N ILE A 97 8.30 -3.83 -5.83
CA ILE A 97 9.71 -4.13 -6.12
C ILE A 97 9.98 -4.02 -7.62
N ASP A 98 9.16 -4.66 -8.45
CA ASP A 98 9.33 -4.66 -9.91
C ASP A 98 9.22 -3.22 -10.46
N THR A 99 8.30 -2.41 -9.94
CA THR A 99 8.12 -1.00 -10.33
C THR A 99 9.36 -0.17 -10.06
N LEU A 100 10.01 -0.36 -8.90
CA LEU A 100 11.16 0.45 -8.50
C LEU A 100 12.44 0.05 -9.24
N GLN A 101 12.50 -1.11 -9.88
CA GLN A 101 13.72 -1.56 -10.57
C GLN A 101 14.12 -0.60 -11.70
N GLY A 102 15.25 0.09 -11.50
CA GLY A 102 15.86 0.94 -12.53
C GLY A 102 15.11 2.25 -12.79
N VAL A 103 14.22 2.68 -11.89
CA VAL A 103 13.55 3.99 -12.02
C VAL A 103 14.62 5.09 -11.99
N PRO A 104 14.71 5.93 -13.02
CA PRO A 104 15.72 6.99 -13.09
C PRO A 104 15.39 8.12 -12.12
N ASP A 105 16.42 8.75 -11.57
CA ASP A 105 16.26 9.85 -10.61
C ASP A 105 15.46 11.04 -11.20
N SER A 106 15.47 11.22 -12.53
CA SER A 106 14.67 12.25 -13.18
C SER A 106 13.18 12.10 -12.90
N VAL A 107 12.64 10.87 -12.87
CA VAL A 107 11.24 10.59 -12.52
C VAL A 107 10.98 10.95 -11.06
N MET A 108 11.91 10.62 -10.17
CA MET A 108 11.81 10.95 -8.73
C MET A 108 11.88 12.46 -8.44
N HIS A 109 12.31 13.26 -9.41
CA HIS A 109 12.40 14.72 -9.32
C HIS A 109 11.28 15.46 -10.07
N GLU A 110 10.38 14.73 -10.74
CA GLU A 110 9.22 15.35 -11.38
C GLU A 110 8.27 15.93 -10.33
N PRO A 111 7.59 17.06 -10.62
CA PRO A 111 6.50 17.53 -9.79
C PRO A 111 5.43 16.45 -9.68
N TRP A 112 5.03 16.14 -8.45
CA TRP A 112 4.07 15.08 -8.17
C TRP A 112 3.01 15.60 -7.20
N SER A 113 1.80 15.03 -7.22
CA SER A 113 0.77 15.40 -6.25
C SER A 113 -0.05 14.22 -5.73
N LEU A 114 -0.32 14.24 -4.43
CA LEU A 114 -1.34 13.38 -3.83
C LEU A 114 -2.69 14.11 -3.89
N LYS A 115 -3.72 13.43 -4.38
CA LYS A 115 -5.08 13.96 -4.46
C LYS A 115 -6.08 13.07 -3.74
N MET A 116 -7.22 13.65 -3.40
CA MET A 116 -8.40 12.94 -2.92
C MET A 116 -9.64 13.62 -3.50
N GLY A 117 -10.35 12.96 -4.41
CA GLY A 117 -11.54 13.52 -5.05
C GLY A 117 -11.23 14.75 -5.89
N GLY A 118 -10.09 14.75 -6.58
CA GLY A 118 -9.59 15.87 -7.37
C GLY A 118 -8.98 17.01 -6.54
N GLN A 119 -9.10 16.98 -5.21
CA GLN A 119 -8.47 17.96 -4.34
C GLN A 119 -7.01 17.59 -4.06
N THR A 120 -6.07 18.48 -4.39
CA THR A 120 -4.66 18.32 -4.02
C THR A 120 -4.49 18.41 -2.50
N LEU A 121 -3.89 17.36 -1.93
CA LEU A 121 -3.52 17.29 -0.52
C LEU A 121 -2.05 17.66 -0.29
N PHE A 122 -1.18 17.29 -1.23
CA PHE A 122 0.26 17.46 -1.15
C PHE A 122 0.87 17.61 -2.54
N THR A 123 1.96 18.37 -2.64
CA THR A 123 2.84 18.50 -3.81
C THR A 123 4.30 18.60 -3.39
#